data_AF-A0A4U5LPL6-F1
#
_entry.id   AF-A0A4U5LPL6-F1
#
_cell.length_a   1.000
_cell.length_b   1.000
_cell.length_c   1.000
_cell.angle_alpha   90.00
_cell.angle_beta   90.00
_cell.angle_gamma   90.00
#
_symmetry.space_group_name_H-M   'P 1'
#
loop_
_entity.id
_entity.type
_entity.pdbx_description
1 polymer ?
#
loop_
_entity_poly.entity_id
_entity_poly.type
_entity_poly.pdbx_seq_one_letter_code
_entity_poly.pdbx_strand_id
1 'polypeptide(L)'
;MLQNQHLVVFGSVLPESPRHVGCIDPACDVESVVCDAYENARFLCERYYLTSPSMNLACHNAVHPGKPITVVSVPSHLYHIMFELFKNAMRATIEFHGVDEELPAVGVNVVCGQEDLSIKISDRGAESLERYSNVFSTTCTVPLPLHLVTAPKRLWLVTATDFRFLVSTLATSLATFSSSPWKVTVLTPASI
;
A
#
# COMPACT_ATOMS: atom_id res chain seq x y z
N MET A 1 -15.62 9.41 5.41
CA MET A 1 -16.11 9.64 4.03
C MET A 1 -17.37 10.50 3.97
N LEU A 2 -18.54 10.03 4.40
CA LEU A 2 -19.80 10.79 4.26
C LEU A 2 -19.80 12.16 4.98
N GLN A 3 -19.34 12.19 6.22
CA GLN A 3 -19.27 13.43 7.01
C GLN A 3 -18.30 14.44 6.37
N ASN A 4 -17.09 14.02 6.00
CA ASN A 4 -16.10 14.89 5.35
C ASN A 4 -16.63 15.43 4.02
N GLN A 5 -17.30 14.59 3.22
CA GLN A 5 -17.91 15.04 1.98
C GLN A 5 -18.96 16.13 2.22
N HIS A 6 -19.85 15.93 3.19
CA HIS A 6 -20.86 16.93 3.52
C HIS A 6 -20.25 18.24 4.03
N LEU A 7 -19.23 18.17 4.90
CA LEU A 7 -18.56 19.35 5.46
C LEU A 7 -17.75 20.14 4.43
N VAL A 8 -17.08 19.49 3.48
CA VAL A 8 -16.29 20.20 2.46
C VAL A 8 -17.19 20.78 1.35
N VAL A 9 -18.28 20.09 1.00
CA VAL A 9 -19.19 20.58 -0.04
C VAL A 9 -20.14 21.67 0.48
N PHE A 10 -20.68 21.52 1.69
CA PHE A 10 -21.73 22.40 2.23
C PHE A 10 -21.30 23.19 3.47
N GLY A 11 -20.16 22.85 4.08
CA GLY A 11 -19.65 23.54 5.26
C GLY A 11 -18.74 24.72 4.92
N SER A 12 -18.02 25.20 5.94
CA SER A 12 -17.08 26.31 5.84
C SER A 12 -15.64 25.87 5.53
N VAL A 13 -15.40 24.56 5.40
CA VAL A 13 -14.07 24.02 5.09
C VAL A 13 -13.83 24.15 3.60
N LEU A 14 -12.84 24.95 3.22
CA LEU A 14 -12.46 25.12 1.82
C LEU A 14 -11.86 23.82 1.28
N PRO A 15 -12.17 23.43 0.03
CA PRO A 15 -11.54 22.28 -0.61
C PRO A 15 -10.04 22.55 -0.80
N GLU A 16 -9.21 21.50 -0.71
CA GLU A 16 -7.75 21.59 -0.93
C GLU A 16 -7.41 22.13 -2.32
N SER A 17 -8.26 21.86 -3.30
CA SER A 17 -8.14 22.44 -4.63
C SER A 17 -9.52 22.68 -5.24
N PRO A 18 -9.69 23.73 -6.06
CA PRO A 18 -10.96 24.04 -6.71
C PRO A 18 -11.44 22.97 -7.70
N ARG A 19 -10.58 22.00 -8.05
CA ARG A 19 -10.93 20.84 -8.87
C ARG A 19 -11.62 19.73 -8.08
N HIS A 20 -11.42 19.68 -6.76
CA HIS A 20 -11.93 18.60 -5.94
C HIS A 20 -13.45 18.74 -5.71
N VAL A 21 -14.14 17.60 -5.78
CA VAL A 21 -15.55 17.50 -5.38
C VAL A 21 -15.58 16.98 -3.96
N GLY A 22 -15.57 17.88 -2.98
CA GLY A 22 -15.40 17.52 -1.57
C GLY A 22 -14.00 16.96 -1.34
N CYS A 23 -13.90 15.70 -0.92
CA CYS A 23 -12.61 15.00 -0.75
C CYS A 23 -12.18 14.16 -1.97
N ILE A 24 -12.99 14.15 -3.04
CA ILE A 24 -12.74 13.34 -4.24
C ILE A 24 -11.99 14.19 -5.28
N ASP A 25 -10.87 13.68 -5.77
CA ASP A 25 -10.18 14.24 -6.92
C ASP A 25 -10.61 13.49 -8.19
N PRO A 26 -11.25 14.17 -9.17
CA PRO A 26 -11.59 13.55 -10.45
C PRO A 26 -10.37 13.23 -11.34
N ALA A 27 -9.20 13.80 -11.04
CA ALA A 27 -7.98 13.59 -11.81
C ALA A 27 -6.79 13.38 -10.86
N CYS A 28 -6.95 12.49 -9.87
CA CYS A 28 -5.92 12.14 -8.91
C CYS A 28 -4.70 11.55 -9.65
N ASP A 29 -3.56 12.20 -9.52
CA ASP A 29 -2.30 11.69 -10.03
C ASP A 29 -1.72 10.66 -9.04
N VAL A 30 -1.72 9.40 -9.45
CA VAL A 30 -1.31 8.28 -8.58
C VAL A 30 0.18 8.35 -8.26
N GLU A 31 0.99 8.79 -9.22
CA GLU A 31 2.44 8.83 -9.09
C GLU A 31 2.89 9.83 -8.01
N SER A 32 2.34 11.05 -8.02
CA SER A 32 2.64 12.04 -6.97
C SER A 32 2.22 11.56 -5.58
N VAL A 33 1.03 10.99 -5.42
CA VAL A 33 0.56 10.49 -4.11
C VAL A 33 1.47 9.38 -3.57
N VAL A 34 1.94 8.47 -4.44
CA VAL A 34 2.89 7.42 -4.07
C VAL A 34 4.23 8.01 -3.64
N CYS A 35 4.75 8.98 -4.41
CA CYS A 35 6.00 9.67 -4.08
C CYS A 35 5.92 10.42 -2.74
N ASP A 36 4.83 11.15 -2.50
CA ASP A 36 4.60 11.89 -1.24
C ASP A 36 4.52 10.94 -0.04
N ALA A 37 3.83 9.82 -0.19
CA ALA A 37 3.74 8.80 0.86
C ALA A 37 5.10 8.16 1.15
N TYR A 38 5.88 7.88 0.10
CA TYR A 38 7.23 7.33 0.22
C TYR A 38 8.18 8.30 0.93
N GLU A 39 8.22 9.58 0.54
CA GLU A 39 9.11 10.59 1.15
C GLU A 39 8.80 10.79 2.64
N ASN A 40 7.52 10.82 3.02
CA ASN A 40 7.14 10.90 4.43
C ASN A 40 7.51 9.64 5.23
N ALA A 41 7.34 8.45 4.64
CA ALA A 41 7.77 7.20 5.26
C ALA A 41 9.31 7.14 5.40
N ARG A 42 10.03 7.60 4.37
CA ARG A 42 11.49 7.70 4.33
C ARG A 42 12.01 8.61 5.42
N PHE A 43 11.44 9.81 5.55
CA PHE A 43 11.80 10.76 6.60
C PHE A 43 11.67 10.16 8.01
N LEU A 44 10.58 9.43 8.27
CA LEU A 44 10.40 8.73 9.54
C LEU A 44 11.44 7.61 9.69
N CYS A 45 11.64 6.80 8.65
CA CYS A 45 12.62 5.72 8.63
C CYS A 45 14.03 6.21 8.97
N GLU A 46 14.50 7.28 8.33
CA GLU A 46 15.81 7.89 8.59
C GLU A 46 15.91 8.42 10.01
N ARG A 47 14.83 8.96 10.58
CA ARG A 47 14.83 9.41 11.97
C ARG A 47 14.99 8.28 12.99
N TYR A 48 14.46 7.08 12.69
CA TYR A 48 14.53 5.93 13.60
C TYR A 48 15.77 5.05 13.38
N TYR A 49 16.13 4.80 12.12
CA TYR A 49 17.18 3.86 11.72
C TYR A 49 18.45 4.55 11.21
N LEU A 50 18.48 5.89 11.12
CA LEU A 50 19.58 6.69 10.55
C LEU A 50 19.87 6.42 9.06
N THR A 51 19.06 5.59 8.42
CA THR A 51 19.17 5.20 7.01
C THR A 51 17.78 4.83 6.47
N SER A 52 17.65 4.77 5.14
CA SER A 52 16.44 4.33 4.45
C SER A 52 16.78 3.68 3.11
N PRO A 53 16.01 2.67 2.66
CA PRO A 53 16.15 2.16 1.30
C PRO A 53 15.62 3.18 0.29
N SER A 54 16.21 3.21 -0.91
CA SER A 54 15.72 4.03 -2.03
C SER A 54 14.44 3.43 -2.67
N MET A 55 13.74 4.21 -3.50
CA MET A 55 12.58 3.73 -4.28
C MET A 55 12.92 3.61 -5.76
N ASN A 56 12.44 2.54 -6.39
CA ASN A 56 12.39 2.42 -7.84
C ASN A 56 10.92 2.34 -8.30
N LEU A 57 10.40 3.44 -8.85
CA LEU A 57 9.03 3.55 -9.31
C LEU A 57 8.92 3.34 -10.82
N ALA A 58 8.09 2.40 -11.22
CA ALA A 58 7.70 2.18 -12.62
C ALA A 58 6.19 2.39 -12.78
N CYS A 59 5.81 3.21 -13.76
CA CYS A 59 4.43 3.50 -14.10
C CYS A 59 4.12 2.97 -15.51
N HIS A 60 3.08 2.16 -15.64
CA HIS A 60 2.62 1.58 -16.89
C HIS A 60 1.13 1.86 -17.10
N ASN A 61 0.84 2.76 -18.03
CA ASN A 61 -0.54 3.07 -18.42
C ASN A 61 -0.92 2.27 -19.69
N ALA A 62 -1.73 1.23 -19.53
CA ALA A 62 -2.21 0.43 -20.65
C ALA A 62 -3.38 1.08 -21.40
N VAL A 63 -4.11 2.01 -20.76
CA VAL A 63 -5.23 2.75 -21.37
C VAL A 63 -4.71 3.86 -22.29
N HIS A 64 -3.73 4.62 -21.79
CA HIS A 64 -3.10 5.73 -22.50
C HIS A 64 -1.57 5.67 -22.38
N PRO A 65 -0.89 4.95 -23.29
CA PRO A 65 0.56 4.82 -23.26
C PRO A 65 1.26 6.19 -23.27
N GLY A 66 2.21 6.38 -22.36
CA GLY A 66 3.01 7.61 -22.25
C GLY A 66 2.34 8.79 -21.55
N LYS A 67 1.09 8.65 -21.09
CA LYS A 67 0.43 9.64 -20.23
C LYS A 67 0.52 9.24 -18.75
N PRO A 68 0.54 10.23 -17.82
CA PRO A 68 0.47 9.96 -16.39
C PRO A 68 -0.80 9.18 -16.04
N ILE A 69 -0.75 8.41 -14.95
CA ILE A 69 -1.86 7.59 -14.50
C ILE A 69 -2.76 8.45 -13.61
N THR A 70 -3.88 8.89 -14.18
CA THR A 70 -4.90 9.68 -13.46
C THR A 70 -6.15 8.86 -13.21
N VAL A 71 -6.61 8.80 -11.96
CA VAL A 71 -7.83 8.09 -11.56
C VAL A 71 -8.77 8.97 -10.73
N VAL A 72 -10.06 8.65 -10.72
CA VAL A 72 -11.00 9.27 -9.78
C VAL A 72 -10.86 8.57 -8.44
N SER A 73 -10.32 9.25 -7.43
CA SER A 73 -10.12 8.67 -6.10
C SER A 73 -10.06 9.77 -5.03
N VAL A 74 -10.01 9.35 -3.77
CA VAL A 74 -9.71 10.24 -2.64
C VAL A 74 -8.21 10.16 -2.35
N PRO A 75 -7.42 11.21 -2.66
CA PRO A 75 -5.96 11.16 -2.54
C PRO A 75 -5.48 10.73 -1.14
N SER A 76 -6.13 11.23 -0.09
CA SER A 76 -5.77 10.89 1.30
C SER A 76 -5.91 9.39 1.63
N HIS A 77 -6.86 8.68 1.03
CA HIS A 77 -7.00 7.23 1.22
C HIS A 77 -5.82 6.48 0.61
N LEU A 78 -5.49 6.82 -0.64
CA LEU A 78 -4.36 6.23 -1.33
C LEU A 78 -3.06 6.52 -0.57
N TYR A 79 -2.86 7.77 -0.16
CA TYR A 79 -1.71 8.20 0.64
C TYR A 79 -1.53 7.34 1.90
N HIS A 80 -2.59 7.19 2.71
CA HIS A 80 -2.49 6.42 3.96
C HIS A 80 -2.19 4.94 3.73
N ILE A 81 -2.78 4.32 2.70
CA ILE A 81 -2.49 2.92 2.35
C ILE A 81 -1.01 2.79 1.94
N MET A 82 -0.54 3.67 1.05
CA MET A 82 0.86 3.64 0.58
C MET A 82 1.84 3.90 1.73
N PHE A 83 1.56 4.89 2.58
CA PHE A 83 2.41 5.26 3.71
C PHE A 83 2.58 4.10 4.71
N GLU A 84 1.50 3.39 5.06
CA GLU A 84 1.58 2.24 5.96
C GLU A 84 2.37 1.08 5.33
N LEU A 85 2.15 0.80 4.04
CA LEU A 85 2.90 -0.24 3.32
C LEU A 85 4.39 0.10 3.19
N PHE A 86 4.74 1.38 2.94
CA PHE A 86 6.13 1.81 2.86
C PHE A 86 6.84 1.69 4.20
N LYS A 87 6.21 2.08 5.31
CA LYS A 87 6.80 1.87 6.65
C LYS A 87 7.12 0.41 6.90
N ASN A 88 6.21 -0.50 6.55
CA ASN A 88 6.42 -1.93 6.72
C ASN A 88 7.55 -2.46 5.83
N ALA A 89 7.54 -2.10 4.54
CA ALA A 89 8.58 -2.48 3.58
C ALA A 89 9.98 -1.99 3.97
N MET A 90 10.09 -0.72 4.39
CA MET A 90 11.35 -0.12 4.83
C MET A 90 11.87 -0.79 6.10
N ARG A 91 10.99 -0.99 7.10
CA ARG A 91 11.34 -1.68 8.34
C ARG A 91 11.84 -3.10 8.09
N ALA A 92 11.11 -3.88 7.29
CA ALA A 92 11.48 -5.26 6.97
C ALA A 92 12.82 -5.33 6.22
N THR A 93 13.08 -4.38 5.31
CA THR A 93 14.33 -4.32 4.55
C THR A 93 15.53 -4.02 5.45
N ILE A 94 15.40 -3.06 6.37
CA ILE A 94 16.47 -2.65 7.29
C ILE A 94 16.72 -3.70 8.36
N GLU A 95 15.66 -4.24 8.99
CA GLU A 95 15.80 -5.28 10.00
C GLU A 95 16.47 -6.55 9.44
N PHE A 96 16.31 -6.81 8.14
CA PHE A 96 16.91 -7.96 7.47
C PHE A 96 18.37 -7.74 7.03
N HIS A 97 18.70 -6.59 6.43
CA HIS A 97 20.05 -6.32 5.91
C HIS A 97 21.00 -5.69 6.93
N GLY A 98 20.46 -5.07 7.99
CA GLY A 98 21.23 -4.24 8.91
C GLY A 98 21.37 -2.80 8.43
N VAL A 99 21.90 -1.94 9.31
CA VAL A 99 21.98 -0.48 9.10
C VAL A 99 23.23 -0.07 8.31
N ASP A 100 24.30 -0.86 8.38
CA ASP A 100 25.62 -0.54 7.79
C ASP A 100 25.82 -1.04 6.36
N GLU A 101 24.86 -1.79 5.83
CA GLU A 101 24.90 -2.38 4.49
C GLU A 101 24.16 -1.51 3.46
N GLU A 102 24.51 -1.65 2.18
CA GLU A 102 23.79 -0.99 1.10
C GLU A 102 22.37 -1.60 0.97
N LEU A 103 21.37 -0.81 1.36
CA LEU A 103 19.98 -1.27 1.40
C LEU A 103 19.42 -1.40 -0.02
N PRO A 104 18.78 -2.54 -0.36
CA PRO A 104 18.14 -2.69 -1.65
C PRO A 104 16.93 -1.77 -1.78
N ALA A 105 16.75 -1.19 -2.97
CA ALA A 105 15.63 -0.33 -3.26
C ALA A 105 14.28 -1.07 -3.15
N VAL A 106 13.27 -0.37 -2.62
CA VAL A 106 11.87 -0.80 -2.65
C VAL A 106 11.35 -0.60 -4.07
N GLY A 107 10.93 -1.68 -4.71
CA GLY A 107 10.35 -1.64 -6.05
C GLY A 107 8.86 -1.32 -5.99
N VAL A 108 8.42 -0.34 -6.76
CA VAL A 108 7.01 0.04 -6.87
C VAL A 108 6.61 -0.02 -8.34
N ASN A 109 5.54 -0.75 -8.64
CA ASN A 109 4.99 -0.84 -9.99
C ASN A 109 3.52 -0.44 -9.99
N VAL A 110 3.20 0.63 -10.69
CA VAL A 110 1.85 1.17 -10.85
C VAL A 110 1.37 0.83 -12.26
N VAL A 111 0.34 0.00 -12.36
CA VAL A 111 -0.23 -0.44 -13.63
C VAL A 111 -1.69 -0.02 -13.70
N CYS A 112 -2.03 0.75 -14.74
CA CYS A 112 -3.41 1.12 -15.04
C CYS A 112 -3.91 0.29 -16.23
N GLY A 113 -4.84 -0.62 -15.96
CA GLY A 113 -5.59 -1.38 -16.94
C GLY A 113 -6.89 -0.69 -17.33
N GLN A 114 -7.73 -1.37 -18.12
CA GLN A 114 -9.03 -0.84 -18.56
C GLN A 114 -10.03 -0.69 -17.39
N GLU A 115 -9.98 -1.62 -16.43
CA GLU A 115 -10.91 -1.67 -15.29
C GLU A 115 -10.19 -1.47 -13.94
N ASP A 116 -8.92 -1.89 -13.86
CA ASP A 116 -8.18 -1.94 -12.60
C ASP A 116 -7.00 -0.95 -12.57
N LEU A 117 -6.77 -0.38 -11.39
CA LEU A 117 -5.51 0.26 -11.01
C LEU A 117 -4.78 -0.68 -10.04
N SER A 118 -3.64 -1.24 -10.43
CA SER A 118 -2.83 -2.11 -9.59
C SER A 118 -1.57 -1.40 -9.13
N ILE A 119 -1.35 -1.35 -7.82
CA ILE A 119 -0.12 -0.81 -7.22
C ILE A 119 0.57 -1.93 -6.48
N LYS A 120 1.78 -2.26 -6.93
CA LYS A 120 2.58 -3.36 -6.40
C LYS A 120 3.82 -2.81 -5.73
N ILE A 121 3.95 -3.08 -4.44
CA ILE A 121 5.17 -2.78 -3.66
C ILE A 121 5.94 -4.08 -3.47
N SER A 122 7.26 -4.04 -3.64
CA SER A 122 8.14 -5.19 -3.52
C SER A 122 9.39 -4.78 -2.77
N ASP A 123 9.53 -5.29 -1.55
CA ASP A 123 10.70 -5.11 -0.71
C ASP A 123 11.60 -6.36 -0.76
N ARG A 124 12.75 -6.28 -0.08
CA ARG A 124 13.66 -7.43 0.11
C ARG A 124 13.86 -7.77 1.58
N GLY A 125 12.87 -7.52 2.43
CA GLY A 125 12.84 -8.03 3.79
C GLY A 125 12.60 -9.54 3.81
N ALA A 126 13.08 -10.23 4.84
CA ALA A 126 12.70 -11.63 5.08
C ALA A 126 11.44 -11.67 5.96
N GLU A 127 10.34 -12.16 5.40
CA GLU A 127 9.15 -12.52 6.17
C GLU A 127 8.87 -14.03 6.06
N SER A 128 8.55 -14.66 7.20
CA SER A 128 8.17 -16.07 7.25
C SER A 128 6.72 -16.26 6.79
N LEU A 129 6.49 -17.23 5.91
CA LEU A 129 5.18 -17.53 5.31
C LEU A 129 4.05 -17.78 6.33
N GLU A 130 4.41 -18.23 7.54
CA GLU A 130 3.48 -18.52 8.63
C GLU A 130 2.82 -17.27 9.23
N ARG A 131 3.39 -16.08 9.03
CA ARG A 131 2.83 -14.83 9.59
C ARG A 131 1.71 -14.22 8.73
N TYR A 132 1.57 -14.64 7.47
CA TYR A 132 0.63 -14.03 6.53
C TYR A 132 -0.85 -14.18 6.91
N SER A 133 -1.23 -15.25 7.61
CA SER A 133 -2.62 -15.45 8.04
C SER A 133 -3.09 -14.39 9.02
N ASN A 134 -2.16 -13.75 9.74
CA ASN A 134 -2.47 -12.88 10.86
C ASN A 134 -2.22 -11.40 10.59
N VAL A 135 -1.60 -11.02 9.46
CA VAL A 135 -1.26 -9.61 9.13
C VAL A 135 -2.49 -8.71 9.12
N PHE A 136 -3.66 -9.24 8.75
CA PHE A 136 -4.92 -8.50 8.75
C PHE A 136 -5.71 -8.62 10.06
N SER A 137 -5.19 -9.36 11.04
CA SER A 137 -5.79 -9.44 12.38
C SER A 137 -5.47 -8.18 13.17
N THR A 138 -6.46 -7.64 13.87
CA THR A 138 -6.30 -6.48 14.77
C THR A 138 -5.34 -6.75 15.93
N THR A 139 -5.03 -8.02 16.22
CA THR A 139 -4.08 -8.44 17.27
C THR A 139 -2.64 -8.57 16.78
N CYS A 140 -2.40 -8.55 15.48
CA CYS A 140 -1.06 -8.70 14.91
C CYS A 140 -0.38 -7.33 14.82
N THR A 141 0.03 -6.81 15.97
CA THR A 141 0.93 -5.65 16.02
C THR A 141 2.31 -6.13 15.58
N VAL A 142 2.93 -5.44 14.60
CA VAL A 142 4.25 -5.78 14.06
C VAL A 142 5.23 -5.97 15.24
N PRO A 143 5.66 -7.21 15.55
CA PRO A 143 6.39 -7.45 16.78
C PRO A 143 7.76 -6.76 16.71
N LEU A 144 8.18 -6.13 17.81
CA LEU A 144 9.59 -5.75 18.02
C LEU A 144 10.47 -7.00 18.07
N PRO A 145 11.79 -6.89 17.82
CA PRO A 145 12.54 -7.92 17.12
C PRO A 145 12.84 -9.12 18.03
N LEU A 146 12.56 -10.32 17.54
CA LEU A 146 13.13 -11.57 18.06
C LEU A 146 13.50 -12.48 16.89
N HIS A 147 14.82 -12.54 16.68
CA HIS A 147 15.66 -13.57 16.07
C HIS A 147 15.32 -14.15 14.68
N LEU A 148 16.30 -13.91 13.78
CA LEU A 148 16.72 -14.64 12.57
C LEU A 148 15.89 -15.85 12.13
N VAL A 149 15.27 -15.74 10.95
CA VAL A 149 15.22 -16.85 9.98
C VAL A 149 15.39 -16.28 8.57
N THR A 150 16.47 -16.68 7.90
CA THR A 150 16.75 -16.41 6.48
C THR A 150 15.96 -17.39 5.59
N ALA A 151 15.17 -16.90 4.65
CA ALA A 151 14.56 -17.70 3.58
C ALA A 151 14.31 -16.86 2.31
N PRO A 152 14.31 -17.46 1.09
CA PRO A 152 14.50 -16.70 -0.15
C PRO A 152 13.21 -16.20 -0.80
N LYS A 153 13.29 -14.98 -1.34
CA LYS A 153 12.57 -14.38 -2.49
C LYS A 153 11.11 -14.80 -2.68
N ARG A 154 10.14 -13.92 -2.38
CA ARG A 154 8.88 -13.87 -3.17
C ARG A 154 8.02 -12.60 -3.02
N LEU A 155 7.35 -12.37 -4.13
CA LEU A 155 6.51 -11.28 -4.63
C LEU A 155 5.29 -10.93 -3.75
N TRP A 156 5.08 -9.65 -3.47
CA TRP A 156 3.79 -9.13 -3.02
C TRP A 156 3.03 -8.56 -4.21
N LEU A 157 1.76 -8.94 -4.40
CA LEU A 157 0.87 -8.38 -5.41
C LEU A 157 -0.41 -7.95 -4.71
N VAL A 158 -0.61 -6.65 -4.55
CA VAL A 158 -1.91 -6.11 -4.18
C VAL A 158 -2.64 -5.82 -5.49
N THR A 159 -3.47 -6.75 -5.93
CA THR A 159 -4.48 -6.46 -6.97
C THR A 159 -5.59 -5.70 -6.29
N ALA A 160 -5.71 -4.40 -6.56
CA ALA A 160 -6.88 -3.63 -6.12
C ALA A 160 -8.04 -3.89 -7.08
N THR A 161 -8.50 -5.14 -7.12
CA THR A 161 -9.83 -5.47 -7.63
C THR A 161 -10.81 -5.25 -6.48
N ASP A 162 -11.65 -4.23 -6.62
CA ASP A 162 -12.73 -3.80 -5.72
C ASP A 162 -12.39 -2.95 -4.46
N PHE A 163 -12.62 -1.65 -4.60
CA PHE A 163 -12.70 -0.62 -3.55
C PHE A 163 -13.88 -0.79 -2.55
N ARG A 164 -14.54 -1.96 -2.49
CA ARG A 164 -15.77 -2.16 -1.69
C ARG A 164 -15.56 -2.66 -0.25
N PHE A 165 -14.34 -2.94 0.21
CA PHE A 165 -14.14 -3.65 1.48
C PHE A 165 -13.41 -2.91 2.62
N LEU A 166 -13.26 -1.59 2.56
CA LEU A 166 -12.64 -0.84 3.67
C LEU A 166 -13.62 -0.17 4.66
N VAL A 167 -14.94 -0.43 4.58
CA VAL A 167 -15.93 0.29 5.42
C VAL A 167 -16.79 -0.59 6.34
N SER A 168 -16.72 -1.93 6.30
CA SER A 168 -17.71 -2.76 7.02
C SER A 168 -17.31 -3.36 8.37
N THR A 169 -16.11 -3.14 8.93
CA THR A 169 -15.75 -3.82 10.20
C THR A 169 -15.74 -2.88 11.41
N LEU A 170 -16.83 -2.12 11.56
CA LEU A 170 -17.26 -1.55 12.84
C LEU A 170 -18.68 -2.03 13.15
N ALA A 171 -18.91 -3.35 13.18
CA ALA A 171 -20.07 -3.91 13.87
C ALA A 171 -19.94 -5.42 14.06
N THR A 172 -20.19 -5.83 15.32
CA THR A 172 -20.77 -7.13 15.71
C THR A 172 -19.80 -8.28 16.02
N SER A 173 -19.43 -8.29 17.30
CA SER A 173 -19.26 -9.44 18.19
C SER A 173 -20.19 -10.63 17.91
N LEU A 174 -19.68 -11.85 18.15
CA LEU A 174 -20.37 -13.14 18.30
C LEU A 174 -21.01 -13.75 17.03
N ALA A 175 -20.30 -14.72 16.42
CA ALA A 175 -20.83 -16.06 16.13
C ALA A 175 -19.82 -16.91 15.36
N THR A 176 -19.61 -18.12 15.85
CA THR A 176 -18.96 -19.27 15.21
C THR A 176 -19.68 -19.73 13.95
N PHE A 177 -18.98 -19.89 12.82
CA PHE A 177 -19.26 -20.91 11.78
C PHE A 177 -18.11 -20.88 10.74
N SER A 178 -17.19 -21.85 10.75
CA SER A 178 -17.25 -23.09 9.97
C SER A 178 -17.47 -22.87 8.47
N SER A 179 -16.45 -23.30 7.70
CA SER A 179 -16.43 -23.64 6.27
C SER A 179 -16.75 -22.54 5.26
N SER A 180 -15.72 -22.06 4.54
CA SER A 180 -15.91 -21.56 3.17
C SER A 180 -14.70 -21.90 2.27
N PRO A 181 -14.89 -22.06 0.95
CA PRO A 181 -14.01 -22.78 0.04
C PRO A 181 -13.29 -21.80 -0.89
N TRP A 182 -12.12 -21.30 -0.50
CA TRP A 182 -11.37 -20.38 -1.36
C TRP A 182 -9.98 -20.93 -1.61
N LYS A 183 -9.75 -21.42 -2.84
CA LYS A 183 -8.43 -21.81 -3.32
C LYS A 183 -7.67 -20.54 -3.72
N VAL A 184 -6.64 -20.20 -2.95
CA VAL A 184 -5.62 -19.23 -3.34
C VAL A 184 -4.82 -19.83 -4.50
N THR A 185 -4.88 -19.20 -5.68
CA THR A 185 -4.10 -19.64 -6.84
C THR A 185 -2.86 -18.75 -6.95
N VAL A 186 -1.69 -19.35 -6.73
CA VAL A 186 -0.38 -18.70 -6.86
C VAL A 186 0.03 -18.74 -8.32
N LEU A 187 0.08 -17.60 -9.00
CA LEU A 187 0.69 -17.51 -10.33
C LEU A 187 2.21 -17.53 -10.19
N THR A 188 2.83 -18.60 -10.70
CA THR A 188 4.28 -18.67 -10.88
C THR A 188 4.71 -17.89 -12.12
N PRO A 189 5.90 -17.25 -12.11
CA PRO A 189 6.39 -16.46 -13.23
C PRO A 189 6.92 -17.40 -14.33
N ALA A 190 6.01 -17.98 -15.10
CA ALA A 190 6.34 -18.77 -16.28
C ALA A 190 5.16 -18.81 -17.27
N SER A 191 4.62 -17.64 -17.63
CA SER A 191 3.85 -17.46 -18.87
C SER A 191 3.38 -16.01 -19.00
N ILE A 192 4.14 -15.27 -19.83
CA ILE A 192 3.80 -14.04 -20.59
C ILE A 192 3.55 -12.78 -19.78
#